data_AF-A0A502L8V2-F1
#
_entry.id   AF-A0A502L8V2-F1
#
_cell.length_a   1.000
_cell.length_b   1.000
_cell.length_c   1.000
_cell.angle_alpha   90.00
_cell.angle_beta   90.00
_cell.angle_gamma   90.00
#
_symmetry.space_group_name_H-M   'P 1'
#
loop_
_entity.id
_entity.type
_entity.pdbx_description
1 polymer ?
#
loop_
_entity_poly.entity_id
_entity_poly.type
_entity_poly.pdbx_seq_one_letter_code
_entity_poly.pdbx_strand_id
1 'polypeptide(L)'
;MSRIILSLCVLLCCILAIAPFLNIPVMPTNIAFISSYGAYLSGTVAPCIALFAYIGVLKAIRLQREQLEQLSEETKKQEIIRGLEKYDSLIKESLLNHSISIEIEGHQYDLYQVMTMLYFETTYQQAVKFKNNYFEKKEVQNIVKEAMVFEAVAAASLYFKRMSEYISEYKRISKDNLVVGFYYNKYQSLAIRLHTLGYIESDTYDFWEKKLNKSLK
;
A
#
# COMPACT_ATOMS: atom_id res chain seq x y z
N MET A 1 13.34 10.45 -26.28
CA MET A 1 13.02 11.10 -27.57
C MET A 1 14.33 11.68 -28.07
N SER A 2 14.94 10.96 -29.01
CA SER A 2 16.37 11.07 -29.32
C SER A 2 16.71 12.47 -29.84
N ARG A 3 17.87 13.01 -29.45
CA ARG A 3 18.45 14.25 -30.00
C ARG A 3 18.42 14.25 -31.54
N ILE A 4 18.46 13.06 -32.14
CA ILE A 4 18.35 12.78 -33.57
C ILE A 4 17.03 13.26 -34.18
N ILE A 5 15.90 13.08 -33.49
CA ILE A 5 14.59 13.52 -34.00
C ILE A 5 14.52 15.04 -33.99
N LEU A 6 14.97 15.68 -32.91
CA LEU A 6 15.04 17.13 -32.81
C LEU A 6 15.93 17.74 -33.90
N SER A 7 17.12 17.14 -34.12
CA SER A 7 18.04 17.59 -35.18
C SER A 7 17.44 17.41 -36.58
N LEU A 8 16.73 16.30 -36.84
CA LEU A 8 16.04 16.10 -38.11
C LEU A 8 14.92 17.11 -38.33
N CYS A 9 14.21 17.50 -37.27
CA CYS A 9 13.13 18.49 -37.35
C CYS A 9 13.66 19.90 -37.65
N VAL A 10 14.72 20.30 -36.96
CA VAL A 10 15.40 21.58 -37.23
C VAL A 10 15.93 21.59 -38.66
N LEU A 11 16.55 20.49 -39.09
CA LEU A 11 17.06 20.35 -40.46
C LEU A 11 15.94 20.42 -41.51
N LEU A 12 14.80 19.76 -41.29
CA LEU A 12 13.64 19.85 -42.18
C LEU A 12 13.09 21.28 -42.27
N CYS A 13 12.96 21.99 -41.13
CA CYS A 13 12.49 23.37 -41.11
C CYS A 13 13.49 24.31 -41.82
N CYS A 14 14.80 24.10 -41.66
CA CYS A 14 15.82 24.85 -42.38
C CYS A 14 15.78 24.59 -43.89
N ILE A 15 15.58 23.34 -44.31
CA ILE A 15 15.44 22.99 -45.72
C ILE A 15 14.20 23.67 -46.32
N LEU A 16 13.05 23.61 -45.63
CA LEU A 16 11.82 24.26 -46.09
C LEU A 16 11.96 25.80 -46.15
N ALA A 17 12.69 26.40 -45.21
CA ALA A 17 12.94 27.84 -45.24
C ALA A 17 13.87 28.27 -46.40
N ILE A 18 14.86 27.44 -46.75
CA ILE A 18 15.87 27.76 -47.78
C ILE A 18 15.43 27.31 -49.18
N ALA A 19 14.51 26.34 -49.29
CA ALA A 19 14.00 25.77 -50.53
C ALA A 19 13.64 26.81 -51.62
N PRO A 20 12.91 27.91 -51.33
CA PRO A 20 12.59 28.90 -52.35
C PRO A 20 13.82 29.65 -52.90
N PHE A 21 14.96 29.65 -52.21
CA PHE A 21 16.19 30.31 -52.68
C PHE A 21 17.10 29.41 -53.53
N LEU A 22 16.84 28.11 -53.61
CA LEU A 22 17.71 27.15 -54.32
C LEU A 22 17.65 27.27 -55.86
N ASN A 23 16.61 27.89 -56.41
CA ASN A 23 16.37 27.94 -57.86
C ASN A 23 16.04 29.36 -58.40
N ILE A 24 16.24 30.42 -57.62
CA ILE A 24 15.88 31.78 -58.03
C ILE A 24 17.15 32.61 -58.29
N PRO A 25 17.39 33.13 -59.50
CA PRO A 25 18.45 34.12 -59.73
C PRO A 25 18.11 35.41 -58.95
N VAL A 26 19.11 35.91 -58.23
CA VAL A 26 19.09 37.06 -57.31
C VAL A 26 17.98 38.09 -57.61
N MET A 27 16.81 37.96 -56.98
CA MET A 27 15.73 38.94 -57.09
C MET A 27 16.04 40.18 -56.23
N PRO A 28 15.71 41.40 -56.68
CA PRO A 28 15.83 42.60 -55.86
C PRO A 28 14.88 42.49 -54.65
N THR A 29 15.42 42.69 -53.45
CA THR A 29 14.68 42.56 -52.20
C THR A 29 13.68 43.72 -52.08
N ASN A 30 12.41 43.46 -52.41
CA ASN A 30 11.32 44.44 -52.27
C ASN A 30 10.32 44.02 -51.18
N ILE A 31 9.47 44.95 -50.76
CA ILE A 31 8.47 44.72 -49.68
C ILE A 31 7.50 43.58 -50.04
N ALA A 32 7.12 43.47 -51.32
CA ALA A 32 6.23 42.42 -51.81
C ALA A 32 6.84 41.01 -51.74
N PHE A 33 8.14 40.88 -51.98
CA PHE A 33 8.91 39.65 -51.85
C PHE A 33 9.01 39.23 -50.38
N ILE A 34 9.33 40.18 -49.48
CA ILE A 34 9.40 39.93 -48.03
C ILE A 34 8.03 39.45 -47.50
N SER A 35 6.95 40.10 -47.93
CA SER A 35 5.59 39.71 -47.53
C SER A 35 5.21 38.30 -48.05
N SER A 36 5.51 38.01 -49.31
CA SER A 36 5.22 36.70 -49.92
C SER A 36 6.05 35.59 -49.28
N TYR A 37 7.31 35.85 -48.97
CA TYR A 37 8.19 34.91 -48.28
C TYR A 37 7.77 34.69 -46.82
N GLY A 38 7.36 35.75 -46.11
CA GLY A 38 6.78 35.63 -44.77
C GLY A 38 5.50 34.78 -44.76
N ALA A 39 4.63 34.97 -45.76
CA ALA A 39 3.44 34.14 -45.93
C ALA A 39 3.78 32.67 -46.24
N TYR A 40 4.79 32.43 -47.09
CA TYR A 40 5.29 31.08 -47.38
C TYR A 40 5.86 30.40 -46.13
N LEU A 41 6.74 31.07 -45.37
CA LEU A 41 7.29 30.53 -44.13
C LEU A 41 6.20 30.25 -43.10
N SER A 42 5.24 31.17 -42.95
CA SER A 42 4.09 30.96 -42.06
C SER A 42 3.25 29.76 -42.51
N GLY A 43 2.98 29.61 -43.80
CA GLY A 43 2.19 28.50 -44.34
C GLY A 43 2.89 27.13 -44.30
N THR A 44 4.22 27.09 -44.29
CA THR A 44 5.00 25.84 -44.38
C THR A 44 5.66 25.44 -43.07
N VAL A 45 6.30 26.38 -42.37
CA VAL A 45 7.04 26.12 -41.13
C VAL A 45 6.11 26.13 -39.91
N ALA A 46 5.10 27.00 -39.87
CA ALA A 46 4.21 27.07 -38.70
C ALA A 46 3.40 25.78 -38.45
N PRO A 47 2.85 25.08 -39.47
CA PRO A 47 2.22 23.78 -39.27
C PRO A 47 3.19 22.71 -38.75
N CYS A 48 4.45 22.73 -39.19
CA CYS A 48 5.47 21.82 -38.66
C CYS A 48 5.72 22.10 -37.17
N ILE A 49 5.90 23.36 -36.79
CA ILE A 49 6.05 23.76 -35.37
C ILE A 49 4.83 23.33 -34.55
N ALA A 50 3.62 23.55 -35.06
CA ALA A 50 2.39 23.16 -34.39
C ALA A 50 2.27 21.63 -34.21
N LEU A 51 2.64 20.84 -35.23
CA LEU A 51 2.67 19.38 -35.15
C LEU A 51 3.65 18.91 -34.05
N PHE A 52 4.82 19.52 -33.93
CA PHE A 52 5.79 19.16 -32.90
C PHE A 52 5.36 19.57 -31.50
N ALA A 53 4.76 20.76 -31.37
CA ALA A 53 4.14 21.18 -30.12
C ALA A 53 3.06 20.16 -29.69
N TYR A 54 2.22 19.73 -30.63
CA TYR A 54 1.21 18.70 -30.38
C TYR A 54 1.81 17.35 -29.95
N ILE A 55 2.87 16.88 -30.62
CA ILE A 55 3.58 15.64 -30.22
C ILE A 55 4.19 15.80 -28.81
N GLY A 56 4.73 16.97 -28.50
CA GLY A 56 5.25 17.31 -27.17
C GLY A 56 4.16 17.21 -26.10
N VAL A 57 3.00 17.80 -26.36
CA VAL A 57 1.82 17.73 -25.48
C VAL A 57 1.36 16.28 -25.29
N LEU A 58 1.26 15.49 -26.36
CA LEU A 58 0.89 14.07 -26.26
C LEU A 58 1.85 13.28 -25.38
N LYS A 59 3.15 13.54 -25.51
CA LYS A 59 4.16 12.90 -24.65
C LYS A 59 4.03 13.35 -23.20
N ALA A 60 3.79 14.63 -22.95
CA ALA A 60 3.57 15.15 -21.60
C ALA A 60 2.35 14.49 -20.95
N ILE A 61 1.24 14.33 -21.68
CA ILE A 61 0.04 13.64 -21.20
C ILE A 61 0.35 12.18 -20.85
N ARG A 62 1.14 11.47 -21.67
CA ARG A 62 1.55 10.09 -21.36
C ARG A 62 2.36 9.99 -20.08
N LEU A 63 3.37 10.86 -19.92
CA LEU A 63 4.19 10.91 -18.70
C LEU A 63 3.36 11.24 -17.46
N GLN A 64 2.41 12.17 -17.57
CA GLN A 64 1.50 12.51 -16.48
C GLN A 64 0.60 11.33 -16.09
N ARG A 65 0.13 10.54 -17.05
CA ARG A 65 -0.66 9.33 -16.77
C ARG A 65 0.17 8.27 -16.03
N GLU A 66 1.39 8.01 -16.51
CA GLU A 66 2.30 7.06 -15.84
C GLU A 66 2.60 7.50 -14.39
N GLN A 67 2.84 8.79 -14.16
CA GLN A 67 3.04 9.34 -12.82
C GLN A 67 1.78 9.22 -11.94
N LEU A 68 0.60 9.49 -12.50
CA LEU A 68 -0.66 9.35 -11.78
C LEU A 68 -0.92 7.90 -11.36
N GLU A 69 -0.63 6.94 -12.24
CA GLU A 69 -0.76 5.50 -11.95
C GLU A 69 0.17 5.09 -10.81
N GLN A 70 1.44 5.51 -10.85
CA GLN A 70 2.40 5.27 -9.77
C GLN A 70 1.95 5.87 -8.44
N LEU A 71 1.51 7.14 -8.45
CA LEU A 71 1.00 7.82 -7.26
C LEU A 71 -0.25 7.13 -6.69
N SER A 72 -1.14 6.66 -7.56
CA SER A 72 -2.33 5.91 -7.15
C SER A 72 -1.94 4.59 -6.45
N GLU A 73 -0.96 3.84 -6.98
CA GLU A 73 -0.48 2.61 -6.34
C GLU A 73 0.18 2.89 -4.98
N GLU A 74 1.01 3.93 -4.89
CA GLU A 74 1.63 4.34 -3.62
C GLU A 74 0.59 4.79 -2.59
N THR A 75 -0.43 5.55 -3.02
CA THR A 75 -1.54 5.98 -2.15
C THR A 75 -2.28 4.77 -1.59
N LYS A 76 -2.61 3.78 -2.43
CA LYS A 76 -3.25 2.53 -1.98
C LYS A 76 -2.39 1.78 -0.96
N LYS A 77 -1.06 1.69 -1.17
CA LYS A 77 -0.14 1.08 -0.20
C LYS A 77 -0.16 1.80 1.14
N GLN A 78 -0.11 3.13 1.13
CA GLN A 78 -0.16 3.94 2.34
C GLN A 78 -1.49 3.81 3.08
N GLU A 79 -2.62 3.77 2.37
CA GLU A 79 -3.94 3.53 2.98
C GLU A 79 -4.01 2.18 3.68
N ILE A 80 -3.48 1.12 3.06
CA ILE A 80 -3.40 -0.19 3.69
C ILE A 80 -2.51 -0.15 4.94
N ILE A 81 -1.35 0.50 4.89
CA ILE A 81 -0.46 0.65 6.05
C ILE A 81 -1.17 1.38 7.20
N ARG A 82 -1.87 2.49 6.92
CA ARG A 82 -2.67 3.20 7.93
C ARG A 82 -3.77 2.31 8.51
N GLY A 83 -4.39 1.49 7.68
CA GLY A 83 -5.36 0.48 8.13
C GLY A 83 -4.74 -0.55 9.08
N LEU A 84 -3.55 -1.05 8.75
CA LEU A 84 -2.80 -1.98 9.61
C LEU A 84 -2.45 -1.34 10.95
N GLU A 85 -1.93 -0.11 10.96
CA GLU A 85 -1.61 0.64 12.19
C GLU A 85 -2.84 0.89 13.06
N LYS A 86 -3.99 1.16 12.42
CA LYS A 86 -5.27 1.31 13.13
C LYS A 86 -5.69 0.00 13.78
N TYR A 87 -5.65 -1.13 13.06
CA TYR A 87 -6.01 -2.43 13.65
C TYR A 87 -5.01 -2.88 14.70
N ASP A 88 -3.73 -2.55 14.55
CA ASP A 88 -2.70 -2.77 15.57
C ASP A 88 -3.07 -2.10 16.89
N SER A 89 -3.47 -0.83 16.80
CA SER A 89 -3.93 -0.04 17.94
C SER A 89 -5.21 -0.63 18.53
N LEU A 90 -6.19 -1.01 17.71
CA LEU A 90 -7.45 -1.59 18.17
C LEU A 90 -7.26 -2.95 18.87
N ILE A 91 -6.35 -3.81 18.38
CA ILE A 91 -6.01 -5.09 19.04
C ILE A 91 -5.39 -4.80 20.42
N LYS A 92 -4.48 -3.84 20.48
CA LYS A 92 -3.84 -3.45 21.74
C LYS A 92 -4.87 -2.88 22.72
N GLU A 93 -5.70 -1.95 22.26
CA GLU A 93 -6.76 -1.33 23.05
C GLU A 93 -7.76 -2.37 23.57
N SER A 94 -8.20 -3.31 22.72
CA SER A 94 -9.15 -4.34 23.13
C SER A 94 -8.59 -5.27 24.21
N LEU A 95 -7.31 -5.63 24.11
CA LEU A 95 -6.65 -6.50 25.08
C LEU A 95 -6.22 -5.76 26.37
N LEU A 96 -6.04 -4.44 26.31
CA LEU A 96 -5.81 -3.61 27.49
C LEU A 96 -7.13 -3.09 28.11
N ASN A 97 -8.26 -3.33 27.45
CA ASN A 97 -9.55 -2.88 27.91
C ASN A 97 -9.89 -3.52 29.26
N HIS A 98 -10.64 -2.80 30.09
CA HIS A 98 -11.09 -3.22 31.43
C HIS A 98 -10.01 -3.42 32.50
N SER A 99 -8.74 -3.01 32.28
CA SER A 99 -7.65 -3.11 33.27
C SER A 99 -7.53 -4.53 33.87
N ILE A 100 -7.67 -5.54 33.02
CA ILE A 100 -7.67 -6.94 33.44
C ILE A 100 -6.26 -7.31 33.90
N SER A 101 -6.10 -7.43 35.23
CA SER A 101 -4.87 -7.90 35.86
C SER A 101 -4.91 -9.42 36.03
N ILE A 102 -3.89 -10.08 35.51
CA ILE A 102 -3.71 -11.53 35.56
C ILE A 102 -2.50 -11.81 36.45
N GLU A 103 -2.71 -12.59 37.50
CA GLU A 103 -1.64 -13.02 38.38
C GLU A 103 -1.06 -14.34 37.90
N ILE A 104 0.25 -14.34 37.58
CA ILE A 104 1.00 -15.54 37.22
C ILE A 104 2.27 -15.53 38.07
N GLU A 105 2.51 -16.60 38.83
CA GLU A 105 3.69 -16.76 39.68
C GLU A 105 3.91 -15.61 40.68
N GLY A 106 2.83 -14.99 41.17
CA GLY A 106 2.89 -13.86 42.12
C GLY A 106 3.19 -12.50 41.48
N HIS A 107 3.26 -12.43 40.15
CA HIS A 107 3.41 -11.19 39.39
C HIS A 107 2.12 -10.84 38.63
N GLN A 108 1.81 -9.55 38.55
CA GLN A 108 0.64 -9.04 37.84
C GLN A 108 1.04 -8.64 36.41
N TYR A 109 0.31 -9.19 35.44
CA TYR A 109 0.48 -8.91 34.01
C TYR A 109 -0.84 -8.46 33.42
N ASP A 110 -0.76 -7.66 32.35
CA ASP A 110 -1.94 -7.29 31.57
C ASP A 110 -2.29 -8.40 30.56
N LEU A 111 -3.55 -8.44 30.13
CA LEU A 111 -4.03 -9.42 29.17
C LEU A 111 -3.32 -9.31 27.80
N TYR A 112 -2.87 -8.12 27.41
CA TYR A 112 -2.10 -7.93 26.18
C TYR A 112 -0.76 -8.69 26.25
N GLN A 113 0.01 -8.51 27.32
CA GLN A 113 1.26 -9.21 27.59
C GLN A 113 1.07 -10.73 27.58
N VAL A 114 0.05 -11.21 28.31
CA VAL A 114 -0.27 -12.64 28.37
C VAL A 114 -0.67 -13.20 27.01
N MET A 115 -1.28 -12.41 26.13
CA MET A 115 -1.70 -12.86 24.80
C MET A 115 -0.65 -12.67 23.70
N THR A 116 0.31 -11.76 23.85
CA THR A 116 1.30 -11.46 22.79
C THR A 116 2.74 -11.85 23.10
N MET A 117 3.16 -11.92 24.36
CA MET A 117 4.56 -12.22 24.70
C MET A 117 4.85 -13.72 24.69
N LEU A 118 6.00 -14.10 24.15
CA LEU A 118 6.47 -15.51 24.11
C LEU A 118 6.60 -16.13 25.50
N TYR A 119 6.98 -15.34 26.52
CA TYR A 119 7.18 -15.79 27.90
C TYR A 119 6.02 -16.62 28.47
N PHE A 120 4.78 -16.29 28.12
CA PHE A 120 3.58 -16.97 28.65
C PHE A 120 3.18 -18.25 27.89
N GLU A 121 4.16 -19.02 27.38
CA GLU A 121 3.99 -20.14 26.43
C GLU A 121 2.71 -20.95 26.66
N THR A 122 2.58 -21.65 27.79
CA THR A 122 1.41 -22.45 28.16
C THR A 122 0.59 -21.82 29.29
N THR A 123 1.18 -20.89 30.04
CA THR A 123 0.56 -20.25 31.21
C THR A 123 -0.61 -19.34 30.84
N TYR A 124 -0.69 -18.87 29.59
CA TYR A 124 -1.83 -18.07 29.10
C TYR A 124 -3.20 -18.76 29.25
N GLN A 125 -3.24 -20.10 29.27
CA GLN A 125 -4.48 -20.87 29.43
C GLN A 125 -5.08 -20.73 30.83
N GLN A 126 -4.29 -20.32 31.83
CA GLN A 126 -4.78 -19.99 33.16
C GLN A 126 -5.58 -18.69 33.17
N ALA A 127 -5.30 -17.80 32.22
CA ALA A 127 -5.90 -16.48 32.12
C ALA A 127 -7.09 -16.43 31.15
N VAL A 128 -7.02 -17.18 30.04
CA VAL A 128 -8.02 -17.16 28.99
C VAL A 128 -8.53 -18.57 28.73
N LYS A 129 -9.83 -18.78 28.96
CA LYS A 129 -10.52 -20.05 28.68
C LYS A 129 -10.81 -20.21 27.18
N PHE A 130 -11.03 -21.45 26.76
CA PHE A 130 -11.52 -21.77 25.42
C PHE A 130 -12.86 -21.08 25.15
N LYS A 131 -13.08 -20.65 23.90
CA LYS A 131 -14.30 -19.93 23.47
C LYS A 131 -15.59 -20.65 23.87
N ASN A 132 -15.63 -21.98 23.75
CA ASN A 132 -16.81 -22.78 24.07
C ASN A 132 -17.15 -22.80 25.57
N ASN A 133 -16.16 -22.60 26.44
CA ASN A 133 -16.33 -22.65 27.88
C ASN A 133 -17.15 -21.46 28.41
N TYR A 134 -17.25 -20.36 27.66
CA TYR A 134 -18.05 -19.19 28.05
C TYR A 134 -19.56 -19.40 27.81
N PHE A 135 -19.94 -20.38 26.99
CA PHE A 135 -21.35 -20.70 26.72
C PHE A 135 -21.92 -21.74 27.70
N GLU A 136 -21.06 -22.43 28.45
CA GLU A 136 -21.44 -23.50 29.39
C GLU A 136 -21.33 -23.05 30.87
N LYS A 137 -22.40 -22.43 31.38
CA LYS A 137 -22.92 -22.47 32.78
C LYS A 137 -22.35 -21.61 33.97
N LYS A 138 -23.31 -20.91 34.61
CA LYS A 138 -23.86 -21.01 36.01
C LYS A 138 -23.27 -20.36 37.28
N GLU A 139 -22.11 -19.73 37.35
CA GLU A 139 -21.67 -19.12 38.64
C GLU A 139 -21.47 -17.61 38.61
N VAL A 140 -22.31 -16.89 39.37
CA VAL A 140 -22.57 -15.43 39.29
C VAL A 140 -21.39 -14.54 39.66
N GLN A 141 -20.41 -15.00 40.44
CA GLN A 141 -19.38 -14.11 41.01
C GLN A 141 -18.10 -13.95 40.16
N ASN A 142 -17.75 -14.92 39.30
CA ASN A 142 -16.64 -14.79 38.35
C ASN A 142 -17.08 -14.37 36.94
N ILE A 143 -18.39 -14.21 36.70
CA ILE A 143 -18.95 -13.87 35.38
C ILE A 143 -18.36 -12.57 34.84
N VAL A 144 -18.18 -11.55 35.67
CA VAL A 144 -17.81 -10.22 35.15
C VAL A 144 -16.38 -10.21 34.60
N LYS A 145 -15.39 -10.70 35.37
CA LYS A 145 -13.99 -10.77 34.91
C LYS A 145 -13.88 -11.70 33.70
N GLU A 146 -14.55 -12.85 33.73
CA GLU A 146 -14.54 -13.80 32.63
C GLU A 146 -15.22 -13.23 31.36
N ALA A 147 -16.34 -12.52 31.51
CA ALA A 147 -17.01 -11.85 30.41
C ALA A 147 -16.16 -10.72 29.82
N MET A 148 -15.45 -9.94 30.65
CA MET A 148 -14.52 -8.91 30.19
C MET A 148 -13.35 -9.52 29.40
N VAL A 149 -12.77 -10.63 29.88
CA VAL A 149 -11.72 -11.36 29.15
C VAL A 149 -12.26 -11.88 27.81
N PHE A 150 -13.44 -12.50 27.83
CA PHE A 150 -14.08 -13.00 26.61
C PHE A 150 -14.32 -11.88 25.60
N GLU A 151 -14.90 -10.76 26.03
CA GLU A 151 -15.17 -9.59 25.19
C GLU A 151 -13.88 -9.02 24.59
N ALA A 152 -12.86 -8.81 25.43
CA ALA A 152 -11.54 -8.31 25.00
C ALA A 152 -10.89 -9.21 23.95
N VAL A 153 -10.88 -10.53 24.18
CA VAL A 153 -10.26 -11.51 23.27
C VAL A 153 -11.08 -11.70 22.00
N ALA A 154 -12.41 -11.68 22.09
CA ALA A 154 -13.30 -11.76 20.92
C ALA A 154 -13.20 -10.52 20.03
N ALA A 155 -13.10 -9.32 20.61
CA ALA A 155 -12.85 -8.09 19.86
C ALA A 155 -11.47 -8.14 19.20
N ALA A 156 -10.43 -8.54 19.96
CA ALA A 156 -9.08 -8.70 19.42
C ALA A 156 -9.05 -9.69 18.26
N SER A 157 -9.75 -10.82 18.35
CA SER A 157 -9.76 -11.84 17.29
C SER A 157 -10.44 -11.34 16.01
N LEU A 158 -11.48 -10.52 16.14
CA LEU A 158 -12.14 -9.88 14.99
C LEU A 158 -11.21 -8.88 14.30
N TYR A 159 -10.53 -8.02 15.06
CA TYR A 159 -9.55 -7.08 14.50
C TYR A 159 -8.35 -7.80 13.90
N PHE A 160 -7.91 -8.90 14.52
CA PHE A 160 -6.85 -9.75 14.00
C PHE A 160 -7.21 -10.39 12.66
N LYS A 161 -8.46 -10.88 12.52
CA LYS A 161 -8.98 -11.38 11.23
C LYS A 161 -8.97 -10.29 10.16
N ARG A 162 -9.44 -9.07 10.49
CA ARG A 162 -9.39 -7.93 9.55
C ARG A 162 -7.97 -7.52 9.18
N MET A 163 -7.02 -7.57 10.13
CA MET A 163 -5.62 -7.30 9.85
C MET A 163 -5.07 -8.30 8.81
N SER A 164 -5.45 -9.58 8.88
CA SER A 164 -5.00 -10.58 7.90
C SER A 164 -5.45 -10.26 6.47
N GLU A 165 -6.67 -9.73 6.29
CA GLU A 165 -7.20 -9.28 5.00
C GLU A 165 -6.36 -8.12 4.45
N TYR A 166 -6.01 -7.13 5.28
CA TYR A 166 -5.16 -6.00 4.89
C TYR A 166 -3.75 -6.43 4.52
N ILE A 167 -3.15 -7.38 5.26
CA ILE A 167 -1.82 -7.92 4.92
C ILE A 167 -1.87 -8.67 3.59
N SER A 168 -2.93 -9.43 3.33
CA SER A 168 -3.14 -10.14 2.05
C SER A 168 -3.19 -9.15 0.89
N GLU A 169 -3.97 -8.08 1.03
CA GLU A 169 -4.06 -7.02 0.01
C GLU A 169 -2.74 -6.28 -0.17
N TYR A 170 -2.02 -5.97 0.91
CA TYR A 170 -0.68 -5.35 0.82
C TYR A 170 0.28 -6.23 0.01
N LYS A 171 0.28 -7.55 0.27
CA LYS A 171 1.13 -8.51 -0.44
C LYS A 171 0.76 -8.63 -1.93
N ARG A 172 -0.50 -8.42 -2.28
CA ARG A 172 -0.97 -8.42 -3.68
C ARG A 172 -0.44 -7.22 -4.46
N ILE A 173 -0.40 -6.04 -3.84
CA ILE A 173 -0.01 -4.78 -4.50
C ILE A 173 1.46 -4.40 -4.30
N SER A 174 2.12 -4.95 -3.28
CA SER A 174 3.49 -4.63 -2.91
C SER A 174 4.40 -5.84 -3.10
N LYS A 175 5.58 -5.59 -3.68
CA LYS A 175 6.68 -6.56 -3.72
C LYS A 175 7.48 -6.57 -2.41
N ASP A 176 7.25 -5.61 -1.53
CA ASP A 176 7.95 -5.49 -0.25
C ASP A 176 7.37 -6.45 0.80
N ASN A 177 8.26 -7.25 1.39
CA ASN A 177 7.93 -8.22 2.41
C ASN A 177 8.24 -7.75 3.84
N LEU A 178 8.83 -6.56 4.02
CA LEU A 178 9.23 -6.03 5.32
C LEU A 178 8.02 -5.74 6.21
N VAL A 179 7.06 -4.94 5.72
CA VAL A 179 5.82 -4.62 6.45
C VAL A 179 5.08 -5.91 6.84
N VAL A 180 4.95 -6.82 5.88
CA VAL A 180 4.32 -8.13 6.08
C VAL A 180 5.07 -8.95 7.14
N GLY A 181 6.40 -8.98 7.09
CA GLY A 181 7.24 -9.68 8.07
C GLY A 181 7.16 -9.11 9.47
N PHE A 182 7.12 -7.78 9.59
CA PHE A 182 6.95 -7.10 10.87
C PHE A 182 5.67 -7.56 11.59
N TYR A 183 4.51 -7.53 10.91
CA TYR A 183 3.24 -7.93 11.52
C TYR A 183 3.16 -9.43 11.83
N TYR A 184 3.71 -10.29 10.96
CA TYR A 184 3.79 -11.72 11.25
C TYR A 184 4.60 -12.01 12.53
N ASN A 185 5.77 -11.38 12.68
CA ASN A 185 6.60 -11.57 13.86
C ASN A 185 5.96 -10.98 15.12
N LYS A 186 5.36 -9.79 15.01
CA LYS A 186 4.72 -9.11 16.14
C LYS A 186 3.56 -9.91 16.73
N TYR A 187 2.76 -10.55 15.88
CA TYR A 187 1.53 -11.24 16.29
C TYR A 187 1.59 -12.77 16.22
N GLN A 188 2.78 -13.35 16.07
CA GLN A 188 2.96 -14.80 16.04
C GLN A 188 2.33 -15.50 17.25
N SER A 189 2.66 -15.07 18.46
CA SER A 189 2.13 -15.67 19.69
C SER A 189 0.62 -15.50 19.81
N LEU A 190 0.12 -14.32 19.41
CA LEU A 190 -1.32 -14.04 19.42
C LEU A 190 -2.07 -14.97 18.47
N ALA A 191 -1.55 -15.19 17.25
CA ALA A 191 -2.16 -16.09 16.26
C ALA A 191 -2.30 -17.52 16.81
N ILE A 192 -1.21 -18.07 17.37
CA ILE A 192 -1.18 -19.41 17.94
C ILE A 192 -2.19 -19.53 19.09
N ARG A 193 -2.21 -18.54 20.00
CA ARG A 193 -3.09 -18.56 21.17
C ARG A 193 -4.56 -18.43 20.79
N LEU A 194 -4.90 -17.49 19.91
CA LEU A 194 -6.27 -17.31 19.43
C LEU A 194 -6.78 -18.56 18.71
N HIS A 195 -5.93 -19.23 17.93
CA HIS A 195 -6.30 -20.47 17.26
C HIS A 195 -6.52 -21.60 18.27
N THR A 196 -5.55 -21.80 19.17
CA THR A 196 -5.62 -22.85 20.21
C THR A 196 -6.87 -22.68 21.08
N LEU A 197 -7.23 -21.45 21.43
CA LEU A 197 -8.41 -21.15 22.25
C LEU A 197 -9.74 -21.17 21.47
N GLY A 198 -9.70 -21.37 20.15
CA GLY A 198 -10.89 -21.45 19.28
C GLY A 198 -11.51 -20.10 18.92
N TYR A 199 -10.78 -19.00 19.01
CA TYR A 199 -11.25 -17.66 18.66
C TYR A 199 -11.08 -17.31 17.18
N ILE A 200 -10.19 -18.00 16.47
CA ILE A 200 -9.99 -17.87 15.02
C ILE A 200 -10.05 -19.24 14.33
N GLU A 201 -10.56 -19.22 13.10
CA GLU A 201 -10.67 -20.39 12.22
C GLU A 201 -9.29 -20.82 11.69
N SER A 202 -9.15 -22.10 11.33
CA SER A 202 -7.90 -22.64 10.77
C SER A 202 -7.44 -21.88 9.52
N ASP A 203 -8.35 -21.49 8.63
CA ASP A 203 -8.02 -20.72 7.43
C ASP A 203 -7.32 -19.38 7.76
N THR A 204 -7.77 -18.72 8.83
CA THR A 204 -7.15 -17.49 9.31
C THR A 204 -5.79 -17.80 9.92
N TYR A 205 -5.67 -18.86 10.71
CA TYR A 205 -4.39 -19.27 11.31
C TYR A 205 -3.34 -19.68 10.28
N ASP A 206 -3.72 -20.47 9.26
CA ASP A 206 -2.84 -20.92 8.18
C ASP A 206 -2.21 -19.75 7.41
N PHE A 207 -2.93 -18.63 7.29
CA PHE A 207 -2.40 -17.39 6.71
C PHE A 207 -1.20 -16.86 7.53
N TRP A 208 -1.24 -16.98 8.85
CA TRP A 208 -0.16 -16.59 9.75
C TRP A 208 0.95 -17.65 9.82
N GLU A 209 0.60 -18.93 9.78
CA GLU A 209 1.56 -20.04 9.92
C GLU A 209 2.46 -20.24 8.70
N LYS A 210 1.96 -20.05 7.47
CA LYS A 210 2.71 -20.28 6.20
C LYS A 210 4.02 -19.49 6.08
N LYS A 211 4.27 -18.49 6.93
CA LYS A 211 5.55 -17.78 7.03
C LYS A 211 6.40 -18.20 8.24
N LEU A 212 5.79 -18.64 9.34
CA LEU A 212 6.50 -19.14 10.54
C LEU A 212 7.41 -20.33 10.21
N ASN A 213 6.92 -21.23 9.36
CA ASN A 213 7.68 -22.42 8.95
C ASN A 213 8.73 -22.18 7.85
N LYS A 214 8.78 -20.97 7.26
CA LYS A 214 9.79 -20.61 6.25
C LYS A 214 10.98 -19.81 6.80
N SER A 215 10.91 -19.27 8.02
CA SER A 215 12.02 -18.55 8.66
C SER A 215 12.88 -19.43 9.59
N LEU A 216 12.52 -20.69 9.79
CA LEU A 216 13.22 -21.66 10.65
C LEU A 216 13.91 -22.80 9.85
N LYS A 217 14.05 -22.65 8.54
CA LYS A 217 14.87 -23.49 7.66
C LYS A 217 15.86 -22.62 6.91
#